data_AF-A0A0C1QWH8-F1
#
_entry.id   AF-A0A0C1QWH8-F1
#
_cell.length_a   1.000
_cell.length_b   1.000
_cell.length_c   1.000
_cell.angle_alpha   90.00
_cell.angle_beta   90.00
_cell.angle_gamma   90.00
#
_symmetry.space_group_name_H-M   'P 1'
#
loop_
_entity.id
_entity.type
_entity.pdbx_description
1 polymer ?
#
loop_
_entity_poly.entity_id
_entity_poly.type
_entity_poly.pdbx_seq_one_letter_code
_entity_poly.pdbx_strand_id
1 'polypeptide(L)'
;MVQNEIVMTLSQKLSDPSEVVYAITMKDLVVAIAGRLREDALHLTAEELLLARDEVRETFGHYLDEREIFELALDQWDVVRQL
;
A
#
# COMPACT_ATOMS: atom_id res chain seq x y z
N MET A 1 -25.00 12.68 -11.13
CA MET A 1 -24.28 13.40 -12.21
C MET A 1 -23.03 14.11 -11.71
N VAL A 2 -23.04 14.77 -10.54
CA VAL A 2 -21.93 15.64 -10.06
C VAL A 2 -20.60 14.91 -9.79
N GLN A 3 -20.61 13.71 -9.20
CA GLN A 3 -19.37 13.04 -8.79
C GLN A 3 -18.47 12.64 -9.97
N ASN A 4 -19.02 12.11 -11.05
CA ASN A 4 -18.23 11.69 -12.22
C ASN A 4 -17.58 12.88 -12.93
N GLU A 5 -18.28 14.03 -12.99
CA GLU A 5 -17.71 15.27 -13.55
C GLU A 5 -16.57 15.81 -12.70
N ILE A 6 -16.70 15.75 -11.36
CA ILE A 6 -15.63 16.12 -10.43
C ILE A 6 -14.43 15.21 -10.63
N VAL A 7 -14.63 13.89 -10.65
CA VAL A 7 -13.54 12.92 -10.84
C VAL A 7 -12.82 13.16 -12.17
N MET A 8 -13.54 13.29 -13.30
CA MET A 8 -12.92 13.59 -14.59
C MET A 8 -12.11 14.89 -14.57
N THR A 9 -12.65 15.94 -13.95
CA THR A 9 -11.98 17.24 -13.85
C THR A 9 -10.71 17.14 -13.00
N LEU A 10 -10.73 16.38 -11.90
CA LEU A 10 -9.55 16.16 -11.06
C LEU A 10 -8.50 15.31 -11.77
N SER A 11 -8.91 14.24 -12.46
CA SER A 11 -8.02 13.41 -13.27
C SER A 11 -7.29 14.23 -14.32
N GLN A 12 -7.95 15.17 -15.01
CA GLN A 12 -7.28 16.03 -16.00
C GLN A 12 -6.19 16.94 -15.41
N LYS A 13 -6.14 17.15 -14.09
CA LYS A 13 -5.09 17.93 -13.43
C LYS A 13 -3.82 17.11 -13.15
N LEU A 14 -3.89 15.79 -13.27
CA LEU A 14 -2.79 14.87 -12.99
C LEU A 14 -2.11 14.44 -14.29
N SER A 15 -0.79 14.27 -14.25
CA SER A 15 -0.02 13.74 -15.37
C SER A 15 -0.32 12.26 -15.65
N ASP A 16 -0.61 11.49 -14.60
CA ASP A 16 -1.07 10.11 -14.68
C ASP A 16 -2.15 9.85 -13.61
N PRO A 17 -3.44 9.93 -13.97
CA PRO A 17 -4.54 9.67 -13.03
C PRO A 17 -4.67 8.20 -12.61
N SER A 18 -3.96 7.29 -13.28
CA SER A 18 -3.94 5.86 -12.96
C SER A 18 -2.70 5.46 -12.16
N GLU A 19 -1.90 6.44 -11.72
CA GLU A 19 -0.71 6.19 -10.91
C GLU A 19 -1.05 5.42 -9.64
N VAL A 20 -0.24 4.41 -9.32
CA VAL A 20 -0.38 3.63 -8.09
C VAL A 20 0.19 4.43 -6.92
N VAL A 21 -0.70 4.92 -6.05
CA VAL A 21 -0.32 5.75 -4.87
C VAL A 21 0.38 4.93 -3.78
N TYR A 22 0.00 3.66 -3.57
CA TYR A 22 0.64 2.77 -2.60
C TYR A 22 0.65 1.33 -3.10
N ALA A 23 1.81 0.67 -3.03
CA ALA A 23 1.98 -0.74 -3.30
C ALA A 23 3.17 -1.30 -2.50
N ILE A 24 3.05 -2.54 -2.05
CA ILE A 24 4.17 -3.29 -1.45
C ILE A 24 4.74 -4.24 -2.49
N THR A 25 6.04 -4.14 -2.76
CA THR A 25 6.75 -5.05 -3.65
C THR A 25 7.37 -6.22 -2.88
N MET A 26 7.76 -7.29 -3.58
CA MET A 26 8.56 -8.36 -2.96
C MET A 26 9.89 -7.86 -2.38
N LYS A 27 10.47 -6.79 -2.95
CA LYS A 27 11.68 -6.20 -2.41
C LYS A 27 11.43 -5.56 -1.05
N ASP A 28 10.32 -4.84 -0.90
CA ASP A 28 9.93 -4.23 0.38
C ASP A 28 9.70 -5.30 1.44
N LEU A 29 9.05 -6.41 1.06
CA LEU A 29 8.89 -7.58 1.92
C LEU A 29 10.24 -8.17 2.35
N VAL A 30 11.17 -8.37 1.41
CA VAL A 30 12.51 -8.90 1.72
C VAL A 30 13.29 -7.96 2.64
N VAL A 31 13.24 -6.64 2.42
CA VAL A 31 13.86 -5.65 3.31
C VAL A 31 13.26 -5.74 4.71
N ALA A 32 11.93 -5.87 4.80
CA ALA A 32 11.21 -6.00 6.06
C ALA A 32 11.53 -7.31 6.80
N ILE A 33 11.73 -8.42 6.08
CA ILE A 33 12.15 -9.71 6.63
C ILE A 33 13.61 -9.63 7.11
N ALA A 34 14.52 -9.12 6.28
CA ALA A 34 15.93 -8.96 6.63
C ALA A 34 16.12 -8.07 7.86
N GLY A 35 15.34 -7.00 7.99
CA GLY A 35 15.36 -6.15 9.18
C GLY A 35 14.92 -6.87 10.47
N ARG A 36 14.02 -7.86 10.36
CA ARG A 36 13.50 -8.64 11.50
C ARG A 36 14.42 -9.79 11.89
N LEU A 37 14.88 -10.57 10.92
CA LEU A 37 15.65 -11.80 11.13
C LEU A 37 17.17 -11.59 11.06
N ARG A 38 17.63 -10.43 10.59
CA ARG A 38 19.06 -10.11 10.43
C ARG A 38 19.77 -11.19 9.59
N GLU A 39 20.88 -11.73 10.07
CA GLU A 39 21.68 -12.73 9.36
C GLU A 39 20.92 -14.04 9.13
N ASP A 40 19.97 -14.38 10.01
CA ASP A 40 19.16 -15.60 9.87
C ASP A 40 18.28 -15.57 8.60
N ALA A 41 17.99 -14.39 8.06
CA ALA A 41 17.26 -14.24 6.81
C ALA A 41 17.98 -14.90 5.61
N LEU A 42 19.31 -15.05 5.68
CA LEU A 42 20.11 -15.68 4.62
C LEU A 42 19.86 -17.18 4.48
N HIS A 43 19.24 -17.80 5.50
CA HIS A 43 18.91 -19.22 5.50
C HIS A 43 17.52 -19.52 4.94
N LEU A 44 16.72 -18.47 4.64
CA LEU A 44 15.39 -18.65 4.10
C LEU A 44 15.44 -19.17 2.66
N THR A 45 14.59 -20.15 2.41
CA THR A 45 14.33 -20.68 1.08
C THR A 45 13.38 -19.79 0.30
N ALA A 46 13.33 -19.97 -1.03
CA ALA A 46 12.37 -19.29 -1.87
C ALA A 46 10.92 -19.61 -1.46
N GLU A 47 10.63 -20.85 -1.04
CA GLU A 47 9.30 -21.27 -0.59
C GLU A 47 8.86 -20.51 0.66
N GLU A 48 9.76 -20.34 1.65
CA GLU A 48 9.48 -19.56 2.86
C GLU A 48 9.23 -18.08 2.56
N LEU A 49 9.96 -17.49 1.60
CA LEU A 49 9.73 -16.11 1.16
C LEU A 49 8.38 -15.94 0.44
N LEU A 50 7.97 -16.93 -0.34
CA LEU A 50 6.65 -16.93 -1.01
C LEU A 50 5.52 -17.16 0.00
N LEU A 51 5.73 -18.01 1.01
CA LEU A 51 4.78 -18.17 2.11
C LEU A 51 4.61 -16.85 2.88
N ALA A 52 5.71 -16.17 3.22
CA ALA A 52 5.65 -14.86 3.88
C ALA A 52 4.88 -13.81 3.05
N ARG A 53 5.00 -13.85 1.72
CA ARG A 53 4.20 -12.99 0.83
C ARG A 53 2.71 -13.32 0.92
N ASP A 54 2.36 -14.60 0.90
CA ASP A 54 0.97 -15.03 0.90
C ASP A 54 0.31 -14.73 2.25
N GLU A 55 1.02 -14.93 3.36
CA GLU A 55 0.58 -14.51 4.70
C GLU A 55 0.35 -12.99 4.80
N VAL A 56 1.24 -12.17 4.23
CA VAL A 56 1.07 -10.71 4.20
C VAL A 56 -0.15 -10.33 3.35
N ARG A 57 -0.36 -10.98 2.21
CA ARG A 57 -1.53 -10.74 1.35
C ARG A 57 -2.83 -11.11 2.04
N GLU A 58 -2.89 -12.26 2.70
CA GLU A 58 -4.06 -12.68 3.45
C GLU A 58 -4.33 -11.73 4.63
N THR A 59 -3.28 -11.36 5.38
CA THR A 59 -3.41 -10.41 6.48
C THR A 59 -3.97 -9.07 6.00
N PHE A 60 -3.46 -8.55 4.88
CA PHE A 60 -3.93 -7.29 4.33
C PHE A 60 -5.37 -7.42 3.84
N GLY A 61 -5.71 -8.51 3.15
CA GLY A 61 -7.08 -8.76 2.70
C GLY A 61 -8.09 -9.00 3.83
N HIS A 62 -7.65 -9.50 4.99
CA HIS A 62 -8.52 -9.81 6.13
C HIS A 62 -8.64 -8.69 7.16
N TYR A 63 -7.56 -7.95 7.42
CA TYR A 63 -7.49 -7.00 8.54
C TYR A 63 -7.40 -5.53 8.13
N LEU A 64 -7.08 -5.24 6.88
CA LEU A 64 -7.07 -3.87 6.37
C LEU A 64 -8.26 -3.74 5.43
N ASP A 65 -9.35 -3.11 5.88
CA ASP A 65 -10.21 -2.47 4.89
C ASP A 65 -9.37 -1.36 4.28
N GLU A 66 -8.78 -1.62 3.11
CA GLU A 66 -7.92 -0.69 2.39
C GLU A 66 -8.61 0.67 2.23
N ARG A 67 -9.95 0.69 2.22
CA ARG A 67 -10.76 1.92 2.22
C ARG A 67 -10.63 2.69 3.53
N GLU A 68 -10.68 2.04 4.69
CA GLU A 68 -10.56 2.73 5.98
C GLU A 68 -9.20 3.42 6.14
N ILE A 69 -8.12 2.77 5.70
CA ILE A 69 -6.78 3.39 5.72
C ILE A 69 -6.68 4.54 4.71
N PHE A 70 -7.29 4.36 3.54
CA PHE A 70 -7.34 5.41 2.53
C PHE A 70 -8.09 6.65 3.03
N GLU A 71 -9.28 6.47 3.59
CA GLU A 71 -10.07 7.56 4.18
C GLU A 71 -9.33 8.22 5.35
N LEU A 72 -8.70 7.44 6.24
CA LEU A 72 -7.89 7.98 7.34
C LEU A 72 -6.73 8.86 6.83
N ALA A 73 -6.06 8.43 5.76
CA ALA A 73 -4.97 9.21 5.16
C ALA A 73 -5.49 10.50 4.52
N LEU A 74 -6.67 10.47 3.88
CA LEU A 74 -7.33 11.66 3.32
C LEU A 74 -7.78 12.63 4.42
N ASP A 75 -8.34 12.14 5.52
CA ASP A 75 -8.68 12.95 6.70
C ASP A 75 -7.45 13.66 7.25
N GLN A 76 -6.33 12.94 7.37
CA GLN A 76 -5.07 13.54 7.82
C GLN A 76 -4.54 14.59 6.84
N TRP A 77 -4.64 14.33 5.53
CA TRP A 77 -4.27 15.31 4.51
C TRP A 77 -5.14 16.57 4.61
N ASP A 78 -6.45 16.43 4.83
CA ASP A 78 -7.36 17.56 5.01
C ASP A 78 -6.99 18.40 6.24
N VAL A 79 -6.59 17.77 7.34
CA VAL A 79 -6.04 18.47 8.51
C VAL A 79 -4.79 19.27 8.12
N VAL A 80 -3.82 18.64 7.45
CA VAL A 80 -2.57 19.30 7.04
C VAL A 80 -2.83 20.47 6.08
N ARG A 81 -3.78 20.33 5.15
CA ARG A 81 -4.14 21.37 4.17
C ARG A 81 -4.82 22.59 4.81
N GLN A 82 -5.46 22.41 5.96
CA GLN A 82 -6.16 23.48 6.69
C GLN A 82 -5.26 24.22 7.69
N LEU A 83 -4.00 23.78 7.86
CA LEU A 83 -2.95 24.47 8.63
C LEU A 83 -2.24 25.52 7.77
#